data_AF-A0A0Q1AX98-F1
#
_entry.id   AF-A0A0Q1AX98-F1
#
_cell.length_a   1.000
_cell.length_b   1.000
_cell.length_c   1.000
_cell.angle_alpha   90.00
_cell.angle_beta   90.00
_cell.angle_gamma   90.00
#
_symmetry.space_group_name_H-M   'P 1'
#
loop_
_entity.id
_entity.type
_entity.pdbx_description
1 polymer ?
#
loop_
_entity_poly.entity_id
_entity_poly.type
_entity_poly.pdbx_seq_one_letter_code
_entity_poly.pdbx_strand_id
1 'polypeptide(L)'
;MFKINEYFEGKVKSLAFEDQKGSATIGVMAPGKYEFNTSQREYMTVISGKLTVKLPNSAEWKEFDTHQTFIVEPKQKFQLRIDNISTYICRYEDIKEDCNCPDCNCR
;
A
#
# COMPACT_ATOMS: atom_id res chain seq x y z
N MET A 1 -21.94 5.27 0.87
CA MET A 1 -21.61 4.24 -0.14
C MET A 1 -20.10 4.18 -0.24
N PHE A 2 -19.48 3.01 -0.21
CA PHE A 2 -18.01 2.89 -0.25
C PHE A 2 -17.45 3.20 -1.63
N LYS A 3 -16.24 3.77 -1.69
CA LYS A 3 -15.53 3.98 -2.95
C LYS A 3 -14.90 2.67 -3.39
N ILE A 4 -15.25 2.21 -4.58
CA ILE A 4 -14.67 1.00 -5.19
C ILE A 4 -13.57 1.44 -6.15
N ASN A 5 -12.38 0.85 -6.02
CA ASN A 5 -11.30 1.02 -6.98
C ASN A 5 -11.06 -0.30 -7.71
N GLU A 6 -10.77 -0.20 -9.01
CA GLU A 6 -10.49 -1.34 -9.86
C GLU A 6 -9.25 -1.06 -10.70
N TYR A 7 -8.33 -2.01 -10.74
CA TYR A 7 -7.06 -1.89 -11.45
C TYR A 7 -6.78 -3.18 -12.24
N PHE A 8 -5.91 -3.06 -13.25
CA PHE A 8 -5.40 -4.21 -14.03
C PHE A 8 -6.50 -5.13 -14.56
N GLU A 9 -7.51 -4.57 -15.23
CA GLU A 9 -8.64 -5.31 -15.79
C GLU A 9 -9.40 -6.15 -14.75
N GLY A 10 -9.55 -5.59 -13.54
CA GLY A 10 -10.29 -6.24 -12.45
C GLY A 10 -9.50 -7.27 -11.66
N LYS A 11 -8.22 -7.49 -11.98
CA LYS A 11 -7.33 -8.39 -11.23
C LYS A 11 -6.99 -7.86 -9.83
N VAL A 12 -7.11 -6.56 -9.62
CA VAL A 12 -7.03 -5.95 -8.29
C VAL A 12 -8.26 -5.08 -8.07
N LYS A 13 -8.97 -5.34 -6.97
CA LYS A 13 -10.15 -4.58 -6.56
C LYS A 13 -10.05 -4.20 -5.10
N SER A 14 -10.52 -3.01 -4.76
CA SER A 14 -10.47 -2.54 -3.38
C SER A 14 -11.62 -1.62 -3.01
N LEU A 15 -11.88 -1.54 -1.70
CA LEU A 15 -12.90 -0.70 -1.08
C LEU A 15 -12.21 0.30 -0.15
N ALA A 16 -12.39 1.58 -0.43
CA ALA A 16 -11.91 2.66 0.42
C ALA A 16 -12.94 2.98 1.52
N PHE A 17 -12.45 3.17 2.73
CA PHE A 17 -13.22 3.53 3.91
C PHE A 17 -12.38 4.37 4.89
N GLU A 18 -13.06 4.95 5.87
CA GLU A 18 -12.44 5.69 6.96
C GLU A 18 -12.98 5.14 8.28
N ASP A 19 -12.10 4.98 9.26
CA ASP A 19 -12.45 4.55 10.61
C ASP A 19 -11.73 5.42 11.66
N GLN A 20 -11.81 5.03 12.93
CA GLN A 20 -11.18 5.75 14.04
C GLN A 20 -9.63 5.85 13.90
N LYS A 21 -9.03 5.05 13.01
CA LYS A 21 -7.59 5.04 12.72
C LYS A 21 -7.25 5.79 11.41
N GLY A 22 -8.22 6.47 10.80
CA GLY A 22 -8.05 7.24 9.57
C GLY A 22 -8.44 6.48 8.31
N SER A 23 -7.96 7.00 7.17
CA SER A 23 -8.27 6.46 5.84
C SER A 23 -7.60 5.12 5.59
N ALA A 24 -8.33 4.21 4.96
CA ALA A 24 -7.81 2.89 4.59
C ALA A 24 -8.50 2.31 3.36
N THR A 25 -7.83 1.33 2.77
CA THR A 25 -8.33 0.55 1.65
C THR A 25 -8.16 -0.93 1.95
N ILE A 26 -9.22 -1.73 1.80
CA ILE A 26 -9.13 -3.20 1.83
C ILE A 26 -9.35 -3.76 0.43
N GLY A 27 -8.54 -4.73 0.01
CA GLY A 27 -8.60 -5.23 -1.36
C GLY A 27 -8.16 -6.67 -1.53
N VAL A 28 -8.38 -7.17 -2.74
CA VAL A 28 -7.99 -8.50 -3.22
C VAL A 28 -7.14 -8.35 -4.47
N MET A 29 -6.13 -9.20 -4.60
CA MET A 29 -5.24 -9.30 -5.76
C MET A 29 -5.24 -10.73 -6.30
N ALA A 30 -5.52 -10.87 -7.59
CA ALA A 30 -5.35 -12.13 -8.32
C ALA A 30 -3.88 -12.38 -8.66
N PRO A 31 -3.49 -13.62 -9.02
CA PRO A 31 -2.13 -13.93 -9.45
C PRO A 31 -1.67 -13.04 -10.62
N GLY A 32 -0.45 -12.51 -10.53
CA GLY A 32 0.08 -11.55 -11.49
C GLY A 32 1.26 -10.74 -10.97
N LYS A 33 1.72 -9.80 -11.79
CA LYS A 33 2.74 -8.81 -11.44
C LYS A 33 2.15 -7.42 -11.56
N TYR A 34 2.36 -6.59 -10.55
CA TYR A 34 1.75 -5.27 -10.46
C TYR A 34 2.80 -4.25 -10.02
N GLU A 35 2.62 -3.00 -10.44
CA GLU A 35 3.40 -1.86 -9.99
C GLU A 35 2.45 -0.80 -9.46
N PHE A 36 2.76 -0.28 -8.27
CA PHE A 36 1.98 0.75 -7.60
C PHE A 36 2.89 1.95 -7.27
N ASN A 37 2.27 3.12 -7.21
CA ASN A 37 2.91 4.38 -6.84
C ASN A 37 2.21 4.92 -5.60
N THR A 38 2.97 5.42 -4.64
CA THR A 38 2.44 5.96 -3.40
C THR A 38 2.40 7.49 -3.44
N SER A 39 1.30 8.09 -2.99
CA SER A 39 1.21 9.54 -2.76
C SER A 39 1.41 9.93 -1.30
N GLN A 40 1.18 8.99 -0.39
CA GLN A 40 1.31 9.12 1.05
C GLN A 40 2.11 7.94 1.60
N ARG A 41 2.40 7.93 2.91
CA ARG A 41 3.01 6.75 3.53
C ARG A 41 1.94 5.66 3.65
N GLU A 42 2.26 4.48 3.15
CA GLU A 42 1.33 3.35 3.08
C GLU A 42 1.81 2.20 3.96
N TYR A 43 0.93 1.74 4.86
CA TYR A 43 1.12 0.56 5.70
C TYR A 43 0.30 -0.60 5.13
N MET A 44 0.96 -1.44 4.34
CA MET A 44 0.36 -2.57 3.64
C MET A 44 0.45 -3.82 4.51
N THR A 45 -0.69 -4.32 4.99
CA THR A 45 -0.77 -5.55 5.81
C THR A 45 -1.48 -6.65 5.06
N VAL A 46 -0.89 -7.84 5.02
CA VAL A 46 -1.50 -9.02 4.40
C VAL A 46 -2.59 -9.56 5.32
N ILE A 47 -3.81 -9.71 4.80
CA ILE A 47 -4.95 -10.27 5.54
C ILE A 47 -5.07 -11.78 5.27
N SER A 48 -4.81 -12.21 4.05
CA SER A 48 -4.81 -13.62 3.67
C SER A 48 -3.94 -13.83 2.45
N GLY A 49 -3.30 -15.00 2.36
CA GLY A 49 -2.37 -15.33 1.29
C GLY A 49 -0.96 -14.81 1.59
N LYS A 50 -0.25 -14.41 0.53
CA LYS A 50 1.15 -14.01 0.59
C LYS A 50 1.47 -13.00 -0.51
N LEU A 51 2.18 -11.94 -0.17
CA LEU A 51 2.64 -10.94 -1.12
C LEU A 51 4.16 -11.03 -1.27
N THR A 52 4.65 -11.17 -2.50
CA THR A 52 6.07 -11.03 -2.80
C THR A 52 6.31 -9.62 -3.31
N VAL A 53 7.07 -8.81 -2.57
CA VAL A 53 7.20 -7.37 -2.74
C VAL A 53 8.64 -7.00 -3.08
N LYS A 54 8.83 -6.15 -4.07
CA LYS A 54 10.09 -5.44 -4.31
C LYS A 54 9.93 -4.00 -3.88
N LEU A 55 10.54 -3.67 -2.75
CA LEU A 55 10.50 -2.33 -2.16
C LEU A 55 11.32 -1.33 -2.99
N PRO A 56 11.01 -0.02 -2.88
CA PRO A 56 11.79 1.02 -3.54
C PRO A 56 13.27 0.91 -3.18
N ASN A 57 14.16 1.13 -4.15
CA ASN A 57 15.61 1.07 -3.98
C ASN A 57 16.16 -0.29 -3.51
N SER A 58 15.35 -1.36 -3.51
CA SER A 58 15.81 -2.72 -3.23
C SER A 58 15.97 -3.50 -4.54
N ALA A 59 17.07 -4.26 -4.65
CA ALA A 59 17.24 -5.22 -5.73
C ALA A 59 16.46 -6.53 -5.47
N GLU A 60 16.10 -6.79 -4.22
CA GLU A 60 15.59 -8.08 -3.77
C GLU A 60 14.07 -8.11 -3.62
N TRP A 61 13.50 -9.29 -3.84
CA TRP A 61 12.12 -9.58 -3.53
C TRP A 61 12.01 -10.11 -2.11
N LYS A 62 11.06 -9.60 -1.35
CA LYS A 62 10.76 -10.03 0.02
C LYS A 62 9.35 -10.60 0.08
N GLU A 63 9.18 -11.69 0.80
CA GLU A 63 7.86 -12.28 1.02
C GLU A 63 7.26 -11.75 2.32
N PHE A 64 5.96 -11.46 2.26
CA PHE A 64 5.15 -11.06 3.42
C PHE A 64 3.97 -12.01 3.53
N ASP A 65 3.95 -12.77 4.62
CA ASP A 65 2.88 -13.70 4.97
C ASP A 65 1.73 -12.97 5.67
N THR A 66 0.65 -13.72 5.92
CA THR A 66 -0.54 -13.22 6.62
C THR A 66 -0.18 -12.56 7.95
N HIS A 67 -0.81 -11.40 8.22
CA HIS A 67 -0.58 -10.48 9.34
C HIS A 67 0.76 -9.75 9.35
N GLN A 68 1.62 -9.95 8.36
CA GLN A 68 2.82 -9.14 8.21
C GLN A 68 2.52 -7.84 7.47
N THR A 69 3.26 -6.80 7.85
CA THR A 69 3.12 -5.45 7.32
C THR A 69 4.43 -4.98 6.70
N PHE A 70 4.35 -4.30 5.56
CA PHE A 70 5.43 -3.50 5.02
C PHE A 70 5.00 -2.06 4.83
N ILE A 71 6.00 -1.16 4.85
CA ILE A 71 5.80 0.28 4.75
C ILE A 71 6.41 0.75 3.45
N VAL A 72 5.69 1.63 2.75
CA VAL A 72 6.18 2.33 1.56
C VAL A 72 6.05 3.83 1.78
N GLU A 73 7.16 4.55 1.69
CA GLU A 73 7.20 6.01 1.83
C GLU A 73 6.47 6.71 0.67
N PRO A 74 6.07 7.99 0.82
CA PRO A 74 5.44 8.74 -0.26
C PRO A 74 6.35 8.92 -1.47
N LYS A 75 5.73 9.12 -2.65
CA LYS A 75 6.41 9.36 -3.93
C LYS A 75 7.36 8.23 -4.32
N GLN A 76 7.05 7.00 -3.90
CA GLN A 76 7.82 5.82 -4.21
C GLN A 76 7.05 4.88 -5.13
N LYS A 77 7.80 3.97 -5.76
CA LYS A 77 7.25 2.87 -6.56
C LYS A 77 7.65 1.55 -5.94
N PHE A 78 6.71 0.62 -5.90
CA PHE A 78 6.98 -0.75 -5.46
C PHE A 78 6.30 -1.73 -6.40
N GLN A 79 6.89 -2.93 -6.50
CA GLN A 79 6.39 -3.98 -7.37
C GLN A 79 5.91 -5.16 -6.53
N LEU A 80 4.85 -5.80 -7.00
CA LEU A 80 4.25 -6.98 -6.39
C LEU A 80 4.28 -8.14 -7.37
N ARG A 81 4.58 -9.32 -6.85
CA ARG A 81 4.32 -10.61 -7.50
C ARG A 81 3.36 -11.39 -6.60
N ILE A 82 2.26 -11.80 -7.20
CA ILE A 82 1.19 -12.53 -6.53
C ILE A 82 1.14 -13.92 -7.16
N ASP A 83 1.45 -14.94 -6.37
CA ASP A 83 1.44 -16.32 -6.83
C ASP A 83 0.05 -16.97 -6.61
N ASN A 84 -0.66 -16.59 -5.55
CA ASN A 84 -2.02 -17.02 -5.21
C ASN A 84 -2.89 -15.83 -4.82
N ILE A 85 -4.22 -15.95 -4.98
CA ILE A 85 -5.17 -14.91 -4.57
C ILE A 85 -4.86 -14.47 -3.14
N SER A 86 -4.64 -13.17 -2.95
CA SER A 86 -4.24 -12.59 -1.67
C SER A 86 -5.05 -11.35 -1.36
N THR A 87 -5.32 -11.11 -0.07
CA THR A 87 -6.05 -9.95 0.41
C THR A 87 -5.17 -9.10 1.31
N TYR A 88 -5.44 -7.80 1.33
CA TYR A 88 -4.64 -6.83 2.07
C TYR A 88 -5.50 -5.71 2.62
N ILE A 89 -5.00 -5.07 3.68
CA ILE A 89 -5.44 -3.74 4.10
C ILE A 89 -4.27 -2.78 3.98
N CYS A 90 -4.50 -1.65 3.33
CA CYS A 90 -3.58 -0.53 3.26
C CYS A 90 -4.11 0.58 4.14
N ARG A 91 -3.32 1.04 5.10
CA ARG A 91 -3.61 2.25 5.86
C ARG A 91 -2.70 3.38 5.42
N TYR A 92 -3.28 4.57 5.35
CA TYR A 92 -2.59 5.77 4.90
C TYR A 92 -2.26 6.63 6.10
N GLU A 93 -1.01 7.10 6.17
CA GLU A 93 -0.61 8.14 7.11
C GLU A 93 -0.40 9.43 6.33
N ASP A 94 -1.24 10.41 6.63
CA ASP A 94 -1.04 11.77 6.19
C ASP A 94 0.21 12.30 6.89
N ILE A 95 1.32 12.39 6.16
CA ILE A 95 2.45 13.19 6.60
C ILE A 95 1.98 14.63 6.55
N LYS A 96 1.46 15.13 7.68
CA LYS A 96 1.40 16.56 7.91
C LYS A 96 2.85 17.00 7.96
N GLU A 97 3.33 17.60 6.88
CA GLU A 97 4.48 18.50 6.97
C GLU A 97 4.06 19.57 7.98
N ASP A 98 4.48 19.37 9.23
CA ASP A 98 4.42 20.41 10.24
C ASP A 98 5.37 21.52 9.78
N CYS A 99 4.89 22.38 8.88
CA CYS A 99 5.50 23.66 8.53
C CYS A 99 5.37 24.66 9.70
N ASN A 100 5.60 24.20 10.92
CA ASN A 100 5.60 24.99 12.14
C ASN A 100 6.89 24.82 12.95
N CYS A 101 7.96 24.31 12.33
CA CYS A 101 9.31 24.44 12.83
C CYS A 101 9.88 25.80 12.36
N PRO A 102 10.23 26.73 13.26
CA PRO A 102 10.79 28.05 12.90
C PRO A 102 12.09 27.97 12.07
N ASP A 103 12.79 26.84 12.12
CA ASP A 103 14.12 26.64 11.53
C ASP A 103 14.11 25.68 10.33
N CYS A 104 12.96 25.16 9.90
CA CYS A 104 12.89 24.32 8.70
C CYS A 104 12.65 25.20 7.46
N ASN A 105 13.71 25.41 6.68
CA ASN A 105 13.64 26.10 5.40
C ASN A 105 12.98 25.19 4.34
N CYS A 106 11.65 25.10 4.36
CA CYS A 106 10.87 24.39 3.36
C CYS A 106 10.90 25.18 2.04
N ARG A 107 11.49 24.59 0.99
CA ARG A 107 11.43 25.05 -0.40
C ARG A 107 10.50 24.15 -1.21
#